data_AF-A0AAE0QKT1-F1
#
_entry.id   AF-A0AAE0QKT1-F1
#
_cell.length_a   1.000
_cell.length_b   1.000
_cell.length_c   1.000
_cell.angle_alpha   90.00
_cell.angle_beta   90.00
_cell.angle_gamma   90.00
#
_symmetry.space_group_name_H-M   'P 1'
#
loop_
_entity.id
_entity.type
_entity.pdbx_description
1 polymer ?
#
loop_
_entity_poly.entity_id
_entity_poly.type
_entity_poly.pdbx_seq_one_letter_code
_entity_poly.pdbx_strand_id
1 'polypeptide(L)'
;CMFLIYILYLIIALSGQASRQVAVRHASSGASREFHAKYGMPLLISGAIFCTGIWTYVVTSTGIAWNLSPVGKVQPKPWRE
;
A
#
# COMPACT_ATOMS: atom_id res chain seq x y z
N CYS A 1 -42.57 12.20 32.59
CA CYS A 1 -42.08 10.79 32.68
C CYS A 1 -41.62 10.22 31.33
N MET A 2 -42.40 10.32 30.24
CA MET A 2 -42.05 9.70 28.94
C MET A 2 -40.80 10.31 28.25
N PHE A 3 -40.61 11.63 28.36
CA PHE A 3 -39.43 12.34 27.84
C PHE A 3 -38.11 11.90 28.50
N LEU A 4 -38.12 11.64 29.82
CA LEU A 4 -36.93 11.20 30.56
C LEU A 4 -36.53 9.77 30.18
N ILE A 5 -37.50 8.90 29.93
CA ILE A 5 -37.26 7.53 29.48
C ILE A 5 -36.64 7.53 28.07
N TYR A 6 -37.11 8.41 27.17
CA TYR A 6 -36.56 8.53 25.82
C TYR A 6 -35.12 9.06 25.80
N ILE A 7 -34.84 10.07 26.64
CA ILE A 7 -33.48 10.61 26.80
C ILE A 7 -32.54 9.56 27.38
N LEU A 8 -32.96 8.82 28.42
CA LEU A 8 -32.15 7.76 29.00
C LEU A 8 -31.85 6.64 27.99
N TYR A 9 -32.85 6.23 27.20
CA TYR A 9 -32.70 5.23 26.14
C TYR A 9 -31.72 5.69 25.06
N LEU A 10 -31.80 6.95 24.65
CA LEU A 10 -30.89 7.54 23.67
C LEU A 10 -29.43 7.57 24.18
N ILE A 11 -29.22 7.95 25.44
CA ILE A 11 -27.88 8.00 26.05
C ILE A 11 -27.27 6.60 26.12
N ILE A 12 -28.04 5.58 26.52
CA ILE A 12 -27.58 4.19 26.59
C ILE A 12 -27.24 3.67 25.18
N ALA A 13 -28.09 3.94 24.20
CA ALA A 13 -27.86 3.53 22.82
C ALA A 13 -26.59 4.17 22.23
N LEU A 14 -26.38 5.47 22.44
CA LEU A 14 -25.20 6.19 21.99
C LEU A 14 -23.92 5.68 22.67
N SER A 15 -23.97 5.44 23.98
CA SER A 15 -22.84 4.90 24.75
C SER A 15 -22.48 3.47 24.32
N GLY A 16 -23.49 2.65 24.03
CA GLY A 16 -23.32 1.30 23.47
C GLY A 16 -22.69 1.30 22.08
N GLN A 17 -23.10 2.22 21.20
CA GLN A 17 -22.47 2.33 19.88
C GLN A 17 -21.04 2.87 19.95
N ALA A 18 -20.78 3.87 20.78
CA ALA A 18 -19.44 4.45 20.98
C ALA A 18 -18.45 3.40 21.53
N SER A 19 -18.85 2.64 22.55
CA SER A 19 -18.02 1.56 23.12
C SER A 19 -17.74 0.45 22.11
N ARG A 20 -18.73 0.04 21.31
CA ARG A 20 -18.53 -0.92 20.21
C ARG A 20 -17.57 -0.40 19.15
N GLN A 21 -17.69 0.87 18.75
CA GLN A 21 -16.74 1.47 17.79
C GLN A 21 -15.32 1.52 18.33
N VAL A 22 -15.13 1.89 19.60
CA VAL A 22 -13.81 1.92 20.25
C VAL A 22 -13.23 0.50 20.36
N ALA A 23 -14.04 -0.50 20.74
CA ALA A 23 -13.60 -1.89 20.79
C ALA A 23 -13.19 -2.44 19.42
N VAL A 24 -13.94 -2.15 18.35
CA VAL A 24 -13.58 -2.53 16.97
C VAL A 24 -12.29 -1.85 16.51
N ARG A 25 -12.12 -0.55 16.81
CA ARG A 25 -10.89 0.19 16.50
C ARG A 25 -9.69 -0.36 17.27
N HIS A 26 -9.86 -0.70 18.55
CA HIS A 26 -8.79 -1.33 19.33
C HIS A 26 -8.45 -2.73 18.82
N ALA A 27 -9.44 -3.58 18.57
CA ALA A 27 -9.22 -4.93 18.03
C ALA A 27 -8.52 -4.91 16.66
N SER A 28 -8.93 -4.00 15.76
CA SER A 28 -8.30 -3.84 14.44
C SER A 28 -6.89 -3.23 14.53
N SER A 29 -6.66 -2.28 15.43
CA SER A 29 -5.33 -1.67 15.63
C SER A 29 -4.29 -2.65 16.20
N GLY A 30 -4.71 -3.61 17.01
CA GLY A 30 -3.85 -4.69 17.49
C GLY A 30 -3.50 -5.68 16.39
N ALA A 31 -4.48 -6.07 15.57
CA ALA A 31 -4.28 -7.01 14.47
C ALA A 31 -3.32 -6.49 13.39
N SER A 32 -3.40 -5.19 13.03
CA SER A 32 -2.45 -4.58 12.08
C SER A 32 -1.04 -4.48 12.67
N ARG A 33 -0.91 -4.15 13.96
CA ARG A 33 0.38 -4.07 14.64
C ARG A 33 1.10 -5.41 14.74
N GLU A 34 0.37 -6.48 15.09
CA GLU A 34 0.86 -7.85 15.13
C GLU A 34 1.32 -8.32 13.74
N PHE A 35 0.57 -7.97 12.69
CA PHE A 35 0.95 -8.28 11.31
C PHE A 35 2.27 -7.62 10.90
N HIS A 36 2.42 -6.32 11.15
CA HIS A 36 3.66 -5.61 10.83
C HIS A 36 4.84 -6.09 11.68
N ALA A 37 4.62 -6.47 12.93
CA ALA A 37 5.66 -7.05 13.78
C ALA A 37 6.14 -8.41 13.25
N LYS A 38 5.21 -9.27 12.83
CA LYS A 38 5.53 -10.63 12.38
C LYS A 38 6.04 -10.69 10.93
N TYR A 39 5.45 -9.90 10.04
CA TYR A 39 5.68 -10.01 8.60
C TYR A 39 6.26 -8.74 7.96
N GLY A 40 6.32 -7.61 8.66
CA GLY A 40 6.71 -6.32 8.08
C GLY A 40 8.07 -6.35 7.36
N MET A 41 9.15 -6.66 8.07
CA MET A 41 10.49 -6.69 7.45
C MET A 41 10.67 -7.81 6.41
N PRO A 42 10.25 -9.07 6.68
CA PRO A 42 10.35 -10.12 5.67
C PRO A 42 9.56 -9.80 4.38
N LEU A 43 8.35 -9.25 4.50
CA LEU A 43 7.55 -8.84 3.34
C LEU A 43 8.19 -7.66 2.61
N LEU A 44 8.73 -6.68 3.33
CA LEU A 44 9.41 -5.54 2.72
C LEU A 44 10.64 -6.00 1.92
N ILE A 45 11.48 -6.84 2.51
CA ILE A 45 12.72 -7.33 1.88
C ILE A 45 12.37 -8.20 0.66
N SER A 46 11.46 -9.16 0.81
CA SER A 46 11.06 -10.05 -0.29
C SER A 46 10.38 -9.28 -1.42
N GLY A 47 9.50 -8.34 -1.10
CA GLY A 47 8.86 -7.46 -2.08
C GLY A 47 9.87 -6.59 -2.82
N ALA A 48 10.87 -6.03 -2.13
CA ALA A 48 11.92 -5.23 -2.76
C ALA A 48 12.79 -6.08 -3.71
N ILE A 49 13.22 -7.26 -3.29
CA ILE A 49 14.00 -8.18 -4.12
C ILE A 49 13.19 -8.63 -5.34
N PHE A 50 11.93 -9.02 -5.15
CA PHE A 50 11.05 -9.44 -6.24
C PHE A 50 10.84 -8.32 -7.26
N CYS A 51 10.47 -7.12 -6.78
CA CYS A 51 10.19 -5.97 -7.62
C CYS A 51 11.44 -5.57 -8.43
N THR A 52 12.58 -5.41 -7.77
CA THR A 52 13.84 -5.05 -8.43
C THR A 52 14.30 -6.13 -9.41
N GLY A 53 14.17 -7.41 -9.06
CA GLY A 53 14.53 -8.53 -9.94
C GLY A 53 13.70 -8.55 -11.23
N ILE A 54 12.36 -8.51 -11.10
CA ILE A 54 11.46 -8.52 -12.27
C ILE A 54 11.66 -7.28 -13.13
N TRP A 55 11.71 -6.08 -12.54
CA TRP A 55 11.89 -4.87 -13.33
C TRP A 55 13.26 -4.77 -13.99
N THR A 56 14.32 -5.28 -13.34
CA THR A 56 15.65 -5.38 -13.97
C THR A 56 15.56 -6.29 -15.20
N TYR A 57 14.98 -7.48 -15.07
CA TYR A 57 14.78 -8.40 -16.19
C TYR A 57 13.97 -7.76 -17.33
N VAL A 58 12.87 -7.06 -17.01
CA VAL A 58 12.07 -6.34 -18.01
C VAL A 58 12.92 -5.29 -18.73
N VAL A 59 13.65 -4.46 -18.00
CA VAL A 59 14.45 -3.37 -18.57
C VAL A 59 15.58 -3.88 -19.46
N THR A 60 16.24 -4.98 -19.11
CA THR A 60 17.47 -5.41 -19.79
C THR A 60 17.29 -6.61 -20.72
N SER A 61 16.36 -7.51 -20.43
CA SER A 61 16.41 -8.89 -20.95
C SER A 61 15.20 -9.29 -21.80
N THR A 62 14.20 -8.42 -21.94
CA THR A 62 13.00 -8.70 -22.75
C THR A 62 13.09 -8.19 -24.19
N GLY A 63 14.17 -7.48 -24.54
CA GLY A 63 14.35 -6.90 -25.88
C GLY A 63 13.55 -5.61 -26.13
N ILE A 64 13.03 -4.95 -25.08
CA ILE A 64 12.33 -3.66 -25.23
C ILE A 64 13.28 -2.62 -25.85
N ALA A 65 12.83 -2.02 -26.97
CA ALA A 65 13.50 -0.91 -27.60
C ALA A 65 13.16 0.40 -26.89
N TRP A 66 14.04 0.85 -26.00
CA TRP A 66 13.85 2.08 -25.21
C TRP A 66 14.02 3.38 -26.01
N ASN A 67 14.59 3.33 -27.22
CA ASN A 67 14.86 4.49 -28.08
C ASN A 67 15.46 5.69 -27.32
N LEU A 68 16.48 5.42 -26.51
CA LEU A 68 17.17 6.45 -25.74
C LEU A 68 17.89 7.42 -26.68
N SER A 69 18.14 8.65 -26.19
CA SER A 69 18.84 9.67 -26.97
C SER A 69 20.14 9.12 -27.58
N PRO A 70 20.36 9.31 -28.90
CA PRO A 70 21.54 8.82 -29.61
C PRO A 70 22.80 9.66 -29.36
N VAL A 71 22.64 10.85 -28.76
CA VAL A 71 23.74 11.80 -28.51
C VAL A 71 24.82 11.14 -27.66
N GLY A 72 26.05 11.12 -28.16
CA GLY A 72 27.20 10.52 -27.48
C GLY A 72 27.23 8.99 -27.47
N LYS A 73 26.26 8.31 -28.09
CA LYS A 73 26.16 6.83 -28.12
C LYS A 73 26.23 6.25 -29.53
N VAL A 74 25.71 6.97 -30.51
CA VAL A 74 25.62 6.51 -31.91
C VAL A 74 26.42 7.46 -32.80
N GLN A 75 27.30 6.91 -33.63
CA GLN A 75 28.01 7.68 -34.65
C GLN A 75 27.06 7.96 -35.83
N PRO A 76 26.81 9.23 -36.20
CA PRO A 76 25.99 9.57 -37.36
C PRO A 76 26.58 8.98 -38.64
N LYS A 77 25.74 8.35 -39.46
CA LYS A 77 26.13 7.85 -40.79
C LYS A 77 25.51 8.76 -41.87
N PRO A 78 26.26 9.09 -42.94
CA PRO A 78 25.68 9.72 -44.12
C PRO A 78 24.52 8.86 -44.63
N TRP A 79 23.39 9.48 -44.91
CA TRP A 79 22.17 8.79 -45.37
C TRP A 79 21.83 9.12 -46.83
N ARG A 80 22.60 10.01 -47.46
CA ARG A 80 22.50 10.41 -48.86
C ARG A 80 23.90 10.62 -49.43
N GLU A 81 24.08 10.30 -50.71
CA GLU A 81 25.27 10.57 -51.52
C GLU A 81 25.48 12.08 -51.79
#